data_AF-A0A2V6MNE5-F1
#
_entry.id   AF-A0A2V6MNE5-F1
#
_cell.length_a   1.000
_cell.length_b   1.000
_cell.length_c   1.000
_cell.angle_alpha   90.00
_cell.angle_beta   90.00
_cell.angle_gamma   90.00
#
_symmetry.space_group_name_H-M   'P 1'
#
loop_
_entity.id
_entity.type
_entity.pdbx_description
1 polymer ?
#
loop_
_entity_poly.entity_id
_entity_poly.type
_entity_poly.pdbx_seq_one_letter_code
_entity_poly.pdbx_strand_id
1 'polypeptide(L)'
;MAFRSFQDFLEQLERTNELQRIHEPVDTDLVIAEWANREMKSPGGGKALLFEKPMIDGKTSAFPVAINTMGSRKRIAMALGVNDVADLAQEIQLILKAKPPTDLREGFALLRQGIHLLHARPKKVKEGACQEVVRILDSGSSMLDKKHPVSSIEHPASNGITLSDLPILKCWPKDGGRFITFPNVHTRD
;
A
#
# COMPACT_ATOMS: atom_id res chain seq x y z
N MET A 1 -8.68 -13.32 -2.41
CA MET A 1 -8.13 -11.99 -2.73
C MET A 1 -8.09 -11.85 -4.24
N ALA A 2 -8.43 -10.67 -4.78
CA ALA A 2 -8.47 -10.42 -6.23
C ALA A 2 -7.08 -10.49 -6.88
N PHE A 3 -6.04 -10.11 -6.14
CA PHE A 3 -4.64 -10.11 -6.57
C PHE A 3 -3.76 -10.77 -5.52
N ARG A 4 -2.63 -11.38 -5.94
CA ARG A 4 -1.68 -12.00 -5.00
C ARG A 4 -0.67 -11.00 -4.44
N SER A 5 -0.41 -9.93 -5.19
CA SER A 5 0.52 -8.86 -4.82
C SER A 5 0.01 -7.50 -5.32
N PHE A 6 0.63 -6.42 -4.84
CA PHE A 6 0.37 -5.09 -5.38
C PHE A 6 0.90 -4.95 -6.82
N GLN A 7 1.98 -5.65 -7.17
CA GLN A 7 2.50 -5.68 -8.54
C GLN A 7 1.49 -6.30 -9.52
N ASP A 8 0.87 -7.44 -9.15
CA ASP A 8 -0.19 -8.07 -9.95
C ASP A 8 -1.34 -7.09 -10.22
N PHE A 9 -1.68 -6.27 -9.22
CA PHE A 9 -2.70 -5.24 -9.37
C PHE A 9 -2.28 -4.15 -10.35
N LEU A 10 -1.05 -3.64 -10.26
CA LEU A 10 -0.53 -2.64 -11.21
C LEU A 10 -0.50 -3.18 -12.65
N GLU A 11 -0.06 -4.43 -12.84
CA GLU A 11 -0.09 -5.07 -14.17
C GLU A 11 -1.51 -5.19 -14.71
N GLN A 12 -2.48 -5.51 -13.86
CA GLN A 12 -3.88 -5.56 -14.27
C GLN A 12 -4.40 -4.17 -14.65
N LEU A 13 -4.03 -3.12 -13.91
CA LEU A 13 -4.37 -1.74 -14.28
C LEU A 13 -3.76 -1.39 -15.64
N GLU A 14 -2.51 -1.73 -15.90
CA GLU A 14 -1.84 -1.48 -17.19
C GLU A 14 -2.54 -2.23 -18.34
N ARG A 15 -2.82 -3.53 -18.18
CA ARG A 15 -3.53 -4.35 -19.17
C ARG A 15 -4.93 -3.83 -19.51
N THR A 16 -5.60 -3.22 -18.53
CA THR A 16 -6.96 -2.67 -18.70
C THR A 16 -6.97 -1.19 -19.07
N ASN A 17 -5.80 -0.62 -19.41
CA ASN A 17 -5.62 0.79 -19.70
C ASN A 17 -6.16 1.69 -18.57
N GLU A 18 -5.96 1.31 -17.32
CA GLU A 18 -6.29 2.07 -16.12
C GLU A 18 -5.06 2.66 -15.43
N LEU A 19 -3.85 2.35 -15.94
CA LEU A 19 -2.57 2.87 -15.47
C LEU A 19 -1.79 3.47 -16.64
N GLN A 20 -1.21 4.65 -16.40
CA GLN A 20 -0.27 5.31 -17.29
C GLN A 20 1.12 5.27 -16.67
N ARG A 21 2.09 4.82 -17.46
CA ARG A 21 3.51 4.75 -17.10
C ARG A 21 4.20 6.04 -17.54
N ILE A 22 4.96 6.63 -16.62
CA ILE A 22 5.68 7.89 -16.80
C ILE A 22 7.18 7.58 -16.79
N HIS A 23 7.82 7.74 -17.94
CA HIS A 23 9.23 7.40 -18.17
C HIS A 23 10.21 8.56 -17.93
N GLU A 24 9.68 9.78 -17.86
CA GLU A 24 10.48 10.98 -17.63
C GLU A 24 10.82 11.15 -16.13
N PRO A 25 11.94 11.79 -15.81
CA PRO A 25 12.27 12.14 -14.43
C PRO A 25 11.25 13.14 -13.85
N VAL A 26 10.66 12.83 -12.69
CA VAL A 26 9.64 13.69 -12.05
C VAL A 26 9.91 13.87 -10.57
N ASP A 27 9.84 15.10 -10.08
CA ASP A 27 10.16 15.45 -8.69
C ASP A 27 9.14 14.90 -7.67
N THR A 28 9.66 14.35 -6.58
CA THR A 28 8.87 13.92 -5.41
C THR A 28 8.42 15.10 -4.54
N ASP A 29 9.04 16.27 -4.68
CA ASP A 29 8.60 17.52 -4.07
C ASP A 29 7.55 18.19 -4.96
N LEU A 30 6.29 18.09 -4.53
CA LEU A 30 5.08 18.67 -5.14
C LEU A 30 4.67 18.11 -6.50
N VAL A 31 5.59 17.81 -7.42
CA VAL A 31 5.26 17.57 -8.83
C VAL A 31 4.46 16.28 -9.03
N ILE A 32 4.94 15.15 -8.51
CA ILE A 32 4.18 13.88 -8.58
C ILE A 32 2.79 14.03 -7.93
N ALA A 33 2.71 14.73 -6.81
CA ALA A 33 1.44 14.95 -6.10
C ALA A 33 0.47 15.81 -6.92
N GLU A 34 0.98 16.83 -7.61
CA GLU A 34 0.20 17.71 -8.47
C GLU A 34 -0.41 16.94 -9.66
N TRP A 35 0.38 16.08 -10.31
CA TRP A 35 -0.08 15.25 -11.43
C TRP A 35 -1.13 14.24 -10.97
N ALA A 36 -0.88 13.56 -9.85
CA ALA A 36 -1.85 12.63 -9.26
C ALA A 36 -3.15 13.35 -8.87
N ASN A 37 -3.07 14.58 -8.37
CA ASN A 37 -4.22 15.40 -8.03
C ASN A 37 -5.05 15.81 -9.27
N ARG A 38 -4.42 16.05 -10.42
CA ARG A 38 -5.14 16.26 -11.69
C ARG A 38 -5.91 15.01 -12.10
N GLU A 39 -5.23 13.86 -12.15
CA GLU A 39 -5.85 12.59 -12.52
C GLU A 39 -7.03 12.23 -11.60
N MET A 40 -6.84 12.31 -10.28
CA MET A 40 -7.90 12.04 -9.30
C MET A 40 -9.15 12.92 -9.52
N LYS A 41 -8.97 14.16 -9.97
CA LYS A 41 -10.05 15.13 -10.21
C LYS A 41 -10.61 15.07 -11.63
N SER A 42 -9.99 14.33 -12.54
CA SER A 42 -10.53 14.08 -13.86
C SER A 42 -11.84 13.28 -13.78
N PRO A 43 -12.74 13.40 -14.77
CA PRO A 43 -13.95 12.59 -14.84
C PRO A 43 -13.64 11.10 -14.67
N GLY A 44 -14.33 10.44 -13.75
CA GLY A 44 -14.10 9.03 -13.44
C GLY A 44 -12.82 8.71 -12.67
N GLY A 45 -12.09 9.72 -12.15
CA GLY A 45 -10.89 9.53 -11.33
C GLY A 45 -9.59 9.32 -12.12
N GLY A 46 -9.60 9.63 -13.43
CA GLY A 46 -8.43 9.60 -14.30
C GLY A 46 -7.75 8.24 -14.36
N LYS A 47 -6.44 8.21 -14.62
CA LYS A 47 -5.57 7.03 -14.61
C LYS A 47 -4.81 6.91 -13.29
N ALA A 48 -4.48 5.68 -12.90
CA ALA A 48 -3.36 5.45 -12.00
C ALA A 48 -2.06 5.87 -12.69
N LEU A 49 -1.08 6.34 -11.93
CA LEU A 49 0.21 6.77 -12.45
C LEU A 49 1.32 5.91 -11.87
N LEU A 50 2.24 5.47 -12.72
CA LEU A 50 3.47 4.79 -12.32
C LEU A 50 4.68 5.58 -12.84
N PHE A 51 5.35 6.28 -11.92
CA PHE A 51 6.57 7.02 -12.20
C PHE A 51 7.77 6.10 -12.05
N GLU A 52 8.48 5.85 -13.15
CA GLU A 52 9.65 4.97 -13.15
C GLU A 52 10.92 5.65 -12.64
N LYS A 53 10.97 6.99 -12.74
CA LYS A 53 12.15 7.79 -12.38
C LYS A 53 11.78 8.95 -11.43
N PRO A 54 11.26 8.66 -10.23
CA PRO A 54 10.99 9.72 -9.27
C PRO A 54 12.32 10.33 -8.80
N MET A 55 12.34 11.65 -8.65
CA MET A 55 13.53 12.42 -8.31
C MET A 55 13.47 12.87 -6.85
N ILE A 56 14.56 12.67 -6.14
CA ILE A 56 14.76 13.04 -4.74
C ILE A 56 15.97 13.98 -4.73
N ASP A 57 15.74 15.27 -4.45
CA ASP A 57 16.80 16.28 -4.33
C ASP A 57 17.77 16.26 -5.54
N GLY A 58 17.20 16.15 -6.75
CA GLY A 58 17.92 16.12 -8.02
C GLY A 58 18.53 14.76 -8.39
N LYS A 59 18.35 13.71 -7.59
CA LYS A 59 18.84 12.35 -7.88
C LYS A 59 17.69 11.39 -8.17
N THR A 60 17.87 10.50 -9.14
CA THR A 60 16.86 9.47 -9.44
C THR A 60 16.81 8.42 -8.33
N SER A 61 15.62 8.15 -7.83
CA SER A 61 15.34 7.07 -6.88
C SER A 61 15.50 5.70 -7.55
N ALA A 62 16.03 4.73 -6.80
CA ALA A 62 16.03 3.32 -7.22
C ALA A 62 14.63 2.68 -7.19
N PHE A 63 13.68 3.31 -6.49
CA PHE A 63 12.32 2.83 -6.32
C PHE A 63 11.35 3.66 -7.18
N PRO A 64 10.48 3.02 -7.98
CA PRO A 64 9.40 3.72 -8.68
C PRO A 64 8.30 4.15 -7.71
N VAL A 65 7.44 5.07 -8.14
CA VAL A 65 6.26 5.54 -7.37
C VAL A 65 4.98 5.23 -8.13
N ALA A 66 4.12 4.41 -7.53
CA ALA A 66 2.75 4.20 -7.98
C ALA A 66 1.79 5.07 -7.14
N ILE A 67 0.92 5.84 -7.79
CA ILE A 67 -0.04 6.73 -7.12
C ILE A 67 -1.37 6.78 -7.89
N ASN A 68 -2.43 7.22 -7.23
CA ASN A 68 -3.80 7.25 -7.78
C ASN A 68 -4.34 5.86 -8.21
N THR A 69 -3.73 4.79 -7.70
CA THR A 69 -4.00 3.38 -8.04
C THR A 69 -5.42 2.95 -7.66
N MET A 70 -6.00 3.56 -6.63
CA MET A 70 -7.40 3.37 -6.23
C MET A 70 -8.24 4.66 -6.40
N GLY A 71 -7.84 5.55 -7.31
CA GLY A 71 -8.49 6.85 -7.52
C GLY A 71 -9.86 6.83 -8.21
N SER A 72 -10.41 5.66 -8.54
CA SER A 72 -11.72 5.53 -9.18
C SER A 72 -12.53 4.38 -8.60
N ARG A 73 -13.87 4.48 -8.68
CA ARG A 73 -14.77 3.38 -8.29
C ARG A 73 -14.45 2.08 -9.02
N LYS A 74 -14.11 2.19 -10.31
CA LYS A 74 -13.71 1.04 -11.14
C LYS A 74 -12.45 0.37 -10.60
N ARG A 75 -11.38 1.14 -10.33
CA ARG A 75 -10.13 0.57 -9.79
C ARG A 75 -10.29 0.02 -8.37
N ILE A 76 -11.15 0.63 -7.55
CA ILE A 76 -11.52 0.09 -6.24
C ILE A 76 -12.27 -1.25 -6.39
N ALA A 77 -13.26 -1.32 -7.28
CA ALA A 77 -14.01 -2.55 -7.55
C ALA A 77 -13.07 -3.68 -8.02
N MET A 78 -12.12 -3.35 -8.92
CA MET A 78 -11.07 -4.28 -9.34
C MET A 78 -10.24 -4.76 -8.15
N ALA A 79 -9.71 -3.86 -7.32
CA ALA A 79 -8.89 -4.20 -6.15
C ALA A 79 -9.62 -5.14 -5.17
N LEU A 80 -10.93 -4.98 -5.04
CA LEU A 80 -11.80 -5.80 -4.21
C LEU A 80 -12.27 -7.10 -4.89
N GLY A 81 -12.11 -7.21 -6.22
CA GLY A 81 -12.59 -8.35 -6.99
C GLY A 81 -14.11 -8.39 -7.16
N VAL A 82 -14.76 -7.23 -7.19
CA VAL A 82 -16.21 -7.07 -7.33
C VAL A 82 -16.56 -6.29 -8.60
N ASN A 83 -17.80 -6.40 -9.07
CA ASN A 83 -18.27 -5.65 -10.24
C ASN A 83 -18.59 -4.20 -9.88
N ASP A 84 -19.32 -3.98 -8.78
CA ASP A 84 -19.54 -2.66 -8.20
C ASP A 84 -19.18 -2.65 -6.71
N VAL A 85 -18.60 -1.56 -6.25
CA VAL A 85 -18.32 -1.31 -4.83
C VAL A 85 -19.62 -1.31 -3.99
N ALA A 86 -20.76 -0.97 -4.60
CA ALA A 86 -22.06 -0.99 -3.96
C ALA A 86 -22.49 -2.40 -3.53
N ASP A 87 -22.10 -3.44 -4.27
CA ASP A 87 -22.43 -4.83 -3.96
C ASP A 87 -21.78 -5.24 -2.62
N LEU A 88 -20.51 -4.87 -2.43
CA LEU A 88 -19.79 -5.13 -1.19
C LEU A 88 -20.36 -4.34 -0.01
N ALA A 89 -20.81 -3.11 -0.24
CA ALA A 89 -21.41 -2.31 0.83
C ALA A 89 -22.68 -2.96 1.40
N GLN A 90 -23.49 -3.60 0.55
CA GLN A 90 -24.67 -4.34 1.00
C GLN A 90 -24.28 -5.57 1.83
N GLU A 91 -23.26 -6.32 1.39
CA GLU A 91 -22.75 -7.49 2.12
C GLU A 91 -22.20 -7.11 3.52
N ILE A 92 -21.39 -6.04 3.59
CA ILE A 92 -20.88 -5.53 4.88
C ILE A 92 -22.03 -5.10 5.80
N GLN A 93 -23.05 -4.42 5.26
CA GLN A 93 -24.21 -4.02 6.07
C GLN A 93 -24.98 -5.22 6.63
N LEU A 94 -25.09 -6.32 5.89
CA LEU A 94 -25.73 -7.54 6.38
C LEU A 94 -24.93 -8.15 7.54
N ILE A 95 -23.60 -8.18 7.45
CA ILE A 95 -22.73 -8.68 8.52
C ILE A 95 -22.85 -7.81 9.78
N LEU A 96 -22.82 -6.48 9.64
CA LEU A 96 -22.92 -5.57 10.78
C LEU A 96 -24.28 -5.62 11.48
N LYS A 97 -25.36 -5.91 10.75
CA LYS A 97 -26.72 -6.04 11.30
C LYS A 97 -27.04 -7.46 11.77
N ALA A 98 -26.20 -8.45 11.44
CA ALA A 98 -26.42 -9.82 11.87
C ALA A 98 -26.33 -9.89 13.39
N LYS A 99 -27.47 -10.16 14.03
CA LYS A 99 -27.50 -10.55 15.43
C LYS A 99 -26.86 -11.94 15.55
N PRO A 100 -26.14 -12.25 16.65
CA PRO A 100 -25.68 -13.61 16.89
C PRO A 100 -26.89 -14.55 16.81
N PRO A 101 -26.85 -15.63 16.01
CA PRO A 101 -27.98 -16.52 15.87
C PRO A 101 -28.31 -17.10 17.24
N THR A 102 -29.57 -16.93 17.64
CA THR A 102 -30.10 -17.49 18.90
C THR A 102 -30.47 -18.96 18.76
N ASP A 103 -30.61 -19.46 17.52
CA ASP A 103 -31.02 -20.83 17.22
C ASP A 103 -30.12 -21.55 16.19
N LEU A 104 -29.98 -22.88 16.34
CA LEU A 104 -29.13 -23.73 15.50
C LEU A 104 -29.57 -23.77 14.02
N ARG A 105 -30.87 -23.60 13.74
CA ARG A 105 -31.42 -23.55 12.37
C ARG A 105 -31.09 -22.24 11.65
N GLU A 106 -31.17 -21.12 12.36
CA GLU A 106 -30.77 -19.81 11.83
C GLU A 106 -29.27 -19.79 11.54
N GLY A 107 -28.47 -20.44 12.39
CA GLY A 107 -27.04 -20.65 12.16
C GLY A 107 -26.74 -21.39 10.86
N PHE A 108 -27.51 -22.42 10.50
CA PHE A 108 -27.32 -23.18 9.26
C PHE A 108 -27.72 -22.39 8.00
N ALA A 109 -28.73 -21.51 8.10
CA ALA A 109 -29.14 -20.63 7.00
C ALA A 109 -28.08 -19.54 6.71
N LEU A 110 -27.51 -18.93 7.76
CA LEU A 110 -26.39 -17.99 7.67
C LEU A 110 -25.13 -18.65 7.07
N LEU A 111 -24.82 -19.89 7.48
CA LEU A 111 -23.71 -20.68 6.95
C LEU A 111 -23.83 -20.92 5.43
N ARG A 112 -25.06 -21.13 4.94
CA ARG A 112 -25.36 -21.34 3.51
C ARG A 112 -25.39 -20.04 2.71
N GLN A 113 -25.69 -18.91 3.35
CA GLN A 113 -25.71 -17.59 2.71
C GLN A 113 -24.33 -16.92 2.63
N GLY A 114 -23.41 -17.21 3.54
CA GLY A 114 -22.14 -16.53 3.49
C GLY A 114 -21.16 -17.02 4.54
N ILE A 115 -20.12 -17.72 4.07
CA ILE A 115 -18.82 -17.58 4.70
C ILE A 115 -17.72 -17.42 3.63
N HIS A 116 -17.80 -16.33 2.86
CA HIS A 116 -16.60 -15.78 2.23
C HIS A 116 -15.59 -15.27 3.29
N LEU A 117 -16.04 -15.03 4.54
CA LEU A 117 -15.21 -14.64 5.70
C LEU A 117 -14.13 -15.68 6.08
N LEU A 118 -14.27 -16.95 5.72
CA LEU A 118 -13.27 -17.99 6.03
C LEU A 118 -11.97 -17.77 5.26
N HIS A 119 -12.03 -17.06 4.13
CA HIS A 119 -10.85 -16.68 3.34
C HIS A 119 -10.17 -15.39 3.82
N ALA A 120 -10.67 -14.75 4.88
CA ALA A 120 -10.10 -13.52 5.41
C ALA A 120 -8.92 -13.75 6.37
N ARG A 121 -8.72 -14.97 6.88
CA ARG A 121 -7.61 -15.27 7.79
C ARG A 121 -6.28 -15.25 7.03
N PRO A 122 -5.30 -14.41 7.43
CA PRO A 122 -3.99 -14.42 6.81
C PRO A 122 -3.33 -15.79 6.94
N LYS A 123 -2.74 -16.29 5.85
CA LYS A 123 -1.93 -17.50 5.87
C LYS A 123 -0.52 -17.13 6.33
N LYS A 124 -0.02 -17.81 7.37
CA LYS A 124 1.39 -17.69 7.76
C LYS A 124 2.27 -18.38 6.73
N VAL A 125 3.33 -17.70 6.32
CA VAL A 125 4.35 -18.19 5.39
C VAL A 125 5.73 -17.99 6.03
N LYS A 126 6.71 -18.80 5.64
CA LYS A 126 8.08 -18.72 6.16
C LYS A 126 8.90 -17.61 5.49
N GLU A 127 8.62 -17.37 4.20
CA GLU A 127 9.34 -16.45 3.34
C GLU A 127 8.31 -15.61 2.57
N GLY A 128 8.66 -14.37 2.26
CA GLY A 128 7.88 -13.48 1.41
C GLY A 128 8.77 -12.55 0.60
N ALA A 129 8.31 -12.14 -0.58
CA ALA A 129 9.07 -11.28 -1.49
C ALA A 129 9.53 -9.95 -0.83
N CYS A 130 8.78 -9.45 0.16
CA CYS A 130 9.17 -8.27 0.94
C CYS A 130 10.42 -8.46 1.82
N GLN A 131 10.98 -9.67 1.91
CA GLN A 131 12.16 -10.01 2.71
C GLN A 131 13.41 -10.29 1.85
N GLU A 132 13.33 -10.18 0.51
CA GLU A 132 14.46 -10.45 -0.40
C GLU A 132 15.64 -9.49 -0.20
N VAL A 133 15.35 -8.24 0.16
CA VAL A 133 16.37 -7.23 0.47
C VAL A 133 16.13 -6.71 1.88
N VAL A 134 17.06 -7.01 2.78
CA VAL A 134 17.08 -6.48 4.15
C VAL A 134 18.18 -5.44 4.26
N ARG A 135 17.82 -4.27 4.82
CA ARG A 135 18.74 -3.19 5.18
C ARG A 135 18.53 -2.89 6.65
N ILE A 136 19.57 -3.12 7.44
CA ILE A 136 19.59 -2.76 8.86
C ILE A 136 20.17 -1.36 8.91
N LEU A 137 19.42 -0.43 9.49
CA LEU A 137 19.89 0.94 9.71
C LEU A 137 20.66 0.95 11.02
N ASP A 138 21.98 1.12 10.95
CA ASP A 138 22.79 1.34 12.14
C ASP A 138 22.41 2.72 12.70
N SER A 139 21.61 2.69 13.76
CA SER A 139 21.45 3.86 14.61
C SER A 139 22.80 4.09 15.28
N GLY A 140 23.52 5.11 14.83
CA GLY A 140 24.74 5.55 15.51
C GLY A 140 24.50 5.60 17.01
N SER A 141 25.29 4.80 17.75
CA SER A 141 25.37 4.66 19.20
C SER A 141 24.53 5.61 20.08
N SER A 142 23.69 5.01 20.93
CA SER A 142 23.46 5.41 22.33
C SER A 142 22.88 6.79 22.63
N MET A 143 21.59 6.84 22.97
CA MET A 143 21.11 7.64 24.12
C MET A 143 20.02 6.95 24.96
N LEU A 144 19.60 5.72 24.67
CA LEU A 144 18.54 5.02 25.42
C LEU A 144 18.76 3.51 25.40
N ASP A 145 19.76 3.00 26.14
CA ASP A 145 19.65 1.75 26.93
C ASP A 145 21.04 1.23 27.34
N LYS A 146 21.37 1.36 28.63
CA LYS A 146 22.55 0.72 29.24
C LYS A 146 22.31 -0.74 29.64
N LYS A 147 21.12 -1.30 29.38
CA LYS A 147 20.70 -2.59 29.97
C LYS A 147 20.78 -3.80 29.04
N HIS A 148 20.84 -3.59 27.73
CA HIS A 148 20.92 -4.68 26.75
C HIS A 148 21.92 -4.34 25.64
N PRO A 149 23.18 -4.84 25.71
CA PRO A 149 24.11 -4.67 24.61
C PRO A 149 23.64 -5.57 23.47
N VAL A 150 23.02 -4.98 22.45
CA VAL A 150 22.97 -5.63 21.14
C VAL A 150 24.42 -5.70 20.68
N SER A 151 24.95 -6.91 20.57
CA SER A 151 26.31 -7.16 20.10
C SER A 151 26.52 -6.39 18.80
N SER A 152 27.47 -5.47 18.82
CA SER A 152 27.96 -4.73 17.66
C SER A 152 28.42 -5.73 16.61
N ILE A 153 27.54 -6.05 15.66
CA ILE A 153 27.96 -6.64 14.41
C ILE A 153 28.69 -5.51 13.71
N GLU A 154 30.01 -5.61 13.58
CA GLU A 154 30.79 -4.69 12.77
C GLU A 154 30.23 -4.70 11.34
N HIS A 155 29.46 -3.67 10.99
CA HIS A 155 28.98 -3.47 9.63
C HIS A 155 30.06 -2.66 8.90
N PRO A 156 30.69 -3.22 7.86
CA PRO A 156 31.71 -2.50 7.11
C PRO A 156 31.08 -1.23 6.53
N ALA A 157 31.67 -0.08 6.87
CA ALA A 157 31.33 1.28 6.40
C ALA A 157 30.14 1.32 5.43
N SER A 158 28.92 1.47 5.98
CA SER A 158 27.71 1.53 5.17
C SER A 158 27.76 2.77 4.29
N ASN A 159 27.98 2.60 2.98
CA ASN A 159 27.42 3.49 1.96
C ASN A 159 25.88 3.35 1.94
N GLY A 160 25.24 3.50 3.12
CA GLY A 160 23.95 2.92 3.45
C GLY A 160 22.77 3.77 3.00
N ILE A 161 21.77 3.10 2.42
CA ILE A 161 20.45 3.67 2.15
C ILE A 161 19.81 4.07 3.48
N THR A 162 19.28 5.28 3.53
CA THR A 162 18.51 5.88 4.62
C THR A 162 17.04 6.01 4.23
N LEU A 163 16.17 6.41 5.16
CA LEU A 163 14.77 6.72 4.83
C LEU A 163 14.64 7.89 3.83
N SER A 164 15.63 8.78 3.77
CA SER A 164 15.64 9.90 2.83
C SER A 164 15.89 9.47 1.38
N ASP A 165 16.39 8.26 1.16
CA ASP A 165 16.60 7.68 -0.17
C ASP A 165 15.34 7.02 -0.75
N LEU A 166 14.25 6.93 0.04
CA LEU A 166 12.95 6.52 -0.45
C LEU A 166 12.24 7.72 -1.11
N PRO A 167 11.47 7.50 -2.19
CA PRO A 167 10.77 8.56 -2.90
C PRO A 167 9.49 8.98 -2.16
N ILE A 168 9.63 9.40 -0.91
CA ILE A 168 8.54 9.88 -0.06
C ILE A 168 8.11 11.24 -0.57
N LEU A 169 6.82 11.42 -0.83
CA LEU A 169 6.32 12.64 -1.44
C LEU A 169 6.18 13.77 -0.41
N LYS A 170 6.52 14.98 -0.82
CA LYS A 170 5.97 16.19 -0.21
C LYS A 170 4.80 16.65 -1.07
N CYS A 171 3.60 16.67 -0.50
CA CYS A 171 2.37 16.80 -1.28
C CYS A 171 1.95 18.26 -1.45
N TRP A 172 2.20 19.10 -0.44
CA TRP A 172 1.80 20.50 -0.42
C TRP A 172 2.96 21.43 -0.07
N PRO A 173 2.96 22.68 -0.57
CA PRO A 173 4.04 23.64 -0.30
C PRO A 173 4.30 23.87 1.20
N LYS A 174 3.23 23.82 2.01
CA LYS A 174 3.25 24.07 3.46
C LYS A 174 3.34 22.79 4.32
N ASP A 175 3.54 21.62 3.70
CA ASP A 175 3.79 20.40 4.46
C ASP A 175 5.07 20.55 5.29
N GLY A 176 5.04 20.07 6.54
CA GLY A 176 6.20 20.08 7.45
C GLY A 176 7.35 19.15 7.03
N GLY A 177 7.18 18.38 5.95
CA GLY A 177 8.14 17.43 5.43
C GLY A 177 7.51 16.51 4.40
N ARG A 178 8.21 15.41 4.08
CA ARG A 178 7.70 14.33 3.23
C ARG A 178 6.86 13.36 4.07
N PHE A 179 5.77 12.83 3.52
CA PHE A 179 4.83 11.96 4.25
C PHE A 179 4.70 10.58 3.60
N ILE A 180 4.73 9.53 4.43
CA ILE A 180 4.30 8.18 4.04
C ILE A 180 2.78 8.11 4.17
N THR A 181 2.07 8.01 3.05
CA THR A 181 0.61 8.21 2.99
C THR A 181 -0.21 6.94 2.82
N PHE A 182 0.42 5.80 2.50
CA PHE A 182 -0.27 4.53 2.34
C PHE A 182 0.40 3.37 3.11
N PRO A 183 0.77 3.54 4.40
CA PRO A 183 1.29 2.43 5.20
C PRO A 183 0.16 1.51 5.65
N ASN A 184 0.42 0.21 5.70
CA ASN A 184 -0.38 -0.70 6.51
C ASN A 184 0.39 -0.99 7.80
N VAL A 185 -0.03 -0.37 8.90
CA VAL A 185 0.63 -0.53 10.20
C VAL A 185 0.01 -1.72 10.92
N HIS A 186 0.85 -2.69 11.29
CA HIS A 186 0.45 -3.85 12.07
C HIS A 186 1.06 -3.77 13.47
N THR A 187 0.20 -3.76 14.50
CA THR A 187 0.60 -3.83 15.91
C THR A 187 -0.03 -5.05 16.57
N ARG A 188 0.59 -5.53 17.65
CA ARG A 188 0.10 -6.63 18.46
C ARG A 188 0.44 -6.35 19.92
N ASP A 189 -0.55 -6.52 20.79
CA ASP A 189 -0.42 -6.42 22.26
C ASP A 189 0.42 -7.57 22.84
#